data_AF-A0A973E0A6-F1
#
_entry.id   AF-A0A973E0A6-F1
#
_cell.length_a   1.000
_cell.length_b   1.000
_cell.length_c   1.000
_cell.angle_alpha   90.00
_cell.angle_beta   90.00
_cell.angle_gamma   90.00
#
_symmetry.space_group_name_H-M   'P 1'
#
loop_
_entity.id
_entity.type
_entity.pdbx_description
1 polymer ?
#
loop_
_entity_poly.entity_id
_entity_poly.type
_entity_poly.pdbx_seq_one_letter_code
_entity_poly.pdbx_strand_id
1 'polypeptide(L)'
;MPTTYILPGYQRVLNDTTGALISLAPATFSVSFPTTVTEVSYTVAPAGGDFVMSEVTPDAVEVAVNNIVVQDLHSPLDPIFNIRQLNWSDGPTIIFSLTYTDFTPGGGTTDETIQYLFDAGLAPLPTFANAEEFETFRLSQFGSALDPSVVPTGSFAPGETIPLQNFAWTSTFSSPDALDVSGTVNPEVIDGAFDNDNLSGLAGNDTLNGFGGDDTLVGGIGDDVLNGGEGRDIAYFDGDQSSFTLTISPTGTVIEDRRNLSEGRDTLDSIEVLDFLNEIPLFGGQPMQLDRFDGPASLSAEDFAEITELYIAYFNRAPDAVGLYFWATEFAGGFSIADMAVQFFTQVETRATYADALSDDGSTLTDVGAFVSAVYSNVLGRAFDEAGRAFWTGVLESGAVSPASFILEIIKGAKAAAPDDATQEFRDQKAADIAYLETKTDIGAYFAVIKGMSDVDNAGAAMALYDGSAESVTTTVSAIDGFFADALVPSTAEFLMPLVGVIDDPFAAG
;
A
#
# COMPACT_ATOMS: atom_id res chain seq x y z
N MET A 1 7.62 47.20 -40.36
CA MET A 1 6.21 47.22 -39.92
C MET A 1 5.94 45.85 -39.32
N PRO A 2 5.32 45.74 -38.13
CA PRO A 2 5.01 44.43 -37.59
C PRO A 2 3.97 43.74 -38.48
N THR A 3 4.25 42.49 -38.88
CA THR A 3 3.31 41.70 -39.67
C THR A 3 2.38 40.99 -38.70
N THR A 4 1.10 41.31 -38.73
CA THR A 4 0.09 40.61 -37.94
C THR A 4 -0.48 39.45 -38.75
N TYR A 5 -0.37 38.24 -38.21
CA TYR A 5 -1.00 37.05 -38.78
C TYR A 5 -2.29 36.77 -38.04
N ILE A 6 -3.38 36.67 -38.80
CA ILE A 6 -4.71 36.37 -38.30
C ILE A 6 -5.02 34.93 -38.66
N LEU A 7 -5.07 34.05 -37.66
CA LEU A 7 -5.38 32.63 -37.84
C LEU A 7 -6.83 32.37 -37.38
N PRO A 8 -7.73 31.93 -38.26
CA PRO A 8 -9.05 31.48 -37.85
C PRO A 8 -8.95 30.05 -37.28
N GLY A 9 -9.42 29.87 -36.06
CA GLY A 9 -9.51 28.57 -35.41
C GLY A 9 -10.86 28.40 -34.70
N TYR A 10 -11.28 27.14 -34.51
CA TYR A 10 -12.45 26.81 -33.70
C TYR A 10 -11.98 26.31 -32.34
N GLN A 11 -12.51 26.88 -31.28
CA GLN A 11 -12.35 26.34 -29.93
C GLN A 11 -13.54 25.44 -29.61
N ARG A 12 -13.27 24.26 -29.05
CA ARG A 12 -14.28 23.35 -28.53
C ARG A 12 -14.23 23.43 -27.00
N VAL A 13 -15.34 23.85 -26.39
CA VAL A 13 -15.51 23.83 -24.93
C VAL A 13 -16.52 22.74 -24.60
N LEU A 14 -16.12 21.80 -23.75
CA LEU A 14 -17.01 20.79 -23.19
C LEU A 14 -17.36 21.19 -21.76
N ASN A 15 -18.65 21.12 -21.41
CA ASN A 15 -19.08 21.24 -20.02
C ASN A 15 -19.02 19.86 -19.36
N ASP A 16 -18.33 19.78 -18.23
CA ASP A 16 -17.89 18.55 -17.58
C ASP A 16 -19.01 17.71 -16.95
N THR A 17 -20.24 18.24 -16.84
CA THR A 17 -21.30 17.55 -16.07
C THR A 17 -22.50 17.06 -16.88
N THR A 18 -22.61 17.36 -18.18
CA THR A 18 -23.69 16.77 -19.04
C THR A 18 -23.29 16.46 -20.48
N GLY A 19 -22.04 16.74 -20.90
CA GLY A 19 -21.57 16.45 -22.26
C GLY A 19 -22.25 17.24 -23.39
N ALA A 20 -23.07 18.24 -23.07
CA ALA A 20 -23.73 19.06 -24.08
C ALA A 20 -22.77 20.11 -24.68
N LEU A 21 -22.80 20.26 -26.00
CA LEU A 21 -22.03 21.25 -26.77
C LEU A 21 -22.46 22.68 -26.43
N ILE A 22 -21.57 23.45 -25.80
CA ILE A 22 -21.76 24.90 -25.63
C ILE A 22 -20.89 25.60 -26.68
N SER A 23 -21.43 25.71 -27.89
CA SER A 23 -20.95 26.57 -28.99
C SER A 23 -19.51 26.38 -29.51
N LEU A 24 -19.39 26.09 -30.81
CA LEU A 24 -18.16 26.38 -31.56
C LEU A 24 -18.18 27.87 -31.95
N ALA A 25 -17.44 28.69 -31.23
CA ALA A 25 -17.23 30.08 -31.64
C ALA A 25 -15.93 30.19 -32.46
N PRO A 26 -15.92 30.99 -33.54
CA PRO A 26 -14.69 31.37 -34.22
C PRO A 26 -13.83 32.21 -33.27
N ALA A 27 -12.64 31.72 -32.95
CA ALA A 27 -11.63 32.52 -32.26
C ALA A 27 -10.60 32.99 -33.30
N THR A 28 -10.19 34.24 -33.18
CA THR A 28 -9.22 34.82 -34.10
C THR A 28 -7.98 35.16 -33.32
N PHE A 29 -6.86 34.52 -33.67
CA PHE A 29 -5.58 34.77 -33.02
C PHE A 29 -4.80 35.76 -33.87
N SER A 30 -4.37 36.86 -33.26
CA SER A 30 -3.47 37.83 -33.88
C SER A 30 -2.10 37.73 -33.25
N VAL A 31 -1.11 37.39 -34.05
CA VAL A 31 0.29 37.39 -33.62
C VAL A 31 1.04 38.42 -34.44
N SER A 32 1.65 39.40 -33.77
CA SER A 32 2.34 40.52 -34.40
C SER A 32 3.82 40.48 -34.05
N PHE A 33 4.69 40.59 -35.05
CA PHE A 33 6.13 40.49 -34.86
C PHE A 33 6.85 41.76 -35.30
N PRO A 34 7.46 42.53 -34.39
CA PRO A 34 8.61 43.39 -34.72
C PRO A 34 9.91 42.60 -34.57
N THR A 35 10.99 43.12 -35.15
CA THR A 35 12.29 42.45 -35.38
C THR A 35 13.03 41.93 -34.14
N THR A 36 12.51 42.14 -32.94
CA THR A 36 12.95 41.51 -31.69
C THR A 36 11.71 41.28 -30.84
N VAL A 37 11.39 40.02 -30.56
CA VAL A 37 10.23 39.63 -29.75
C VAL A 37 10.61 39.78 -28.28
N THR A 38 10.18 40.84 -27.63
CA THR A 38 10.35 41.06 -26.19
C THR A 38 9.03 40.95 -25.41
N GLU A 39 7.92 40.67 -26.09
CA GLU A 39 6.59 40.54 -25.48
C GLU A 39 5.68 39.62 -26.32
N VAL A 40 4.94 38.73 -25.66
CA VAL A 40 3.82 37.98 -26.25
C VAL A 40 2.58 38.34 -25.44
N SER A 41 1.60 38.96 -26.09
CA SER A 41 0.34 39.34 -25.47
C SER A 41 -0.82 38.62 -26.15
N TYR A 42 -1.75 38.12 -25.34
CA TYR A 42 -3.03 37.60 -25.79
C TYR A 42 -4.14 38.50 -25.24
N THR A 43 -5.24 38.63 -25.99
CA THR A 43 -6.41 39.36 -25.51
C THR A 43 -7.63 38.50 -25.81
N VAL A 44 -8.36 38.14 -24.77
CA VAL A 44 -9.69 37.54 -24.90
C VAL A 44 -10.68 38.67 -24.62
N ALA A 45 -11.39 39.16 -25.64
CA ALA A 45 -12.47 40.12 -25.44
C ALA A 45 -13.74 39.36 -25.03
N PRO A 46 -14.40 39.67 -23.90
CA PRO A 46 -15.76 39.22 -23.64
C PRO A 46 -16.74 39.98 -24.56
N ALA A 47 -17.84 39.31 -24.89
CA ALA A 47 -18.79 39.72 -25.93
C ALA A 47 -19.29 41.16 -25.78
N GLY A 48 -18.78 42.06 -26.65
CA GLY A 48 -19.21 43.46 -26.74
C GLY A 48 -18.52 44.43 -25.77
N GLY A 49 -17.18 44.50 -25.75
CA GLY A 49 -16.42 45.62 -25.14
C GLY A 49 -15.23 45.19 -24.26
N ASP A 50 -14.15 45.96 -24.31
CA ASP A 50 -12.74 45.60 -24.00
C ASP A 50 -12.38 45.25 -22.54
N PHE A 51 -11.33 44.43 -22.40
CA PHE A 51 -10.44 44.47 -21.23
C PHE A 51 -8.97 44.59 -21.68
N VAL A 52 -8.25 45.56 -21.10
CA VAL A 52 -6.85 45.92 -21.34
C VAL A 52 -6.08 45.73 -20.04
N MET A 53 -4.87 45.16 -20.10
CA MET A 53 -3.78 45.55 -19.22
C MET A 53 -2.45 45.60 -19.97
N SER A 54 -1.68 46.63 -19.64
CA SER A 54 -0.51 47.19 -20.30
C SER A 54 0.72 47.12 -19.39
N GLU A 55 1.86 46.62 -19.91
CA GLU A 55 3.29 46.99 -19.72
C GLU A 55 3.84 47.19 -18.25
N VAL A 56 5.09 46.87 -17.81
CA VAL A 56 6.43 47.07 -18.40
C VAL A 56 7.57 46.33 -17.61
N THR A 57 8.56 45.77 -18.35
CA THR A 57 10.02 45.51 -18.13
C THR A 57 10.63 44.75 -16.93
N PRO A 58 11.77 44.06 -17.18
CA PRO A 58 13.03 44.59 -16.65
C PRO A 58 14.18 44.73 -17.67
N ASP A 59 14.93 45.82 -17.50
CA ASP A 59 16.27 46.08 -18.06
C ASP A 59 17.31 45.06 -17.55
N ALA A 60 18.32 44.83 -18.37
CA ALA A 60 19.41 43.86 -18.25
C ALA A 60 20.05 43.72 -16.86
N VAL A 61 20.19 42.49 -16.34
CA VAL A 61 21.35 42.02 -15.54
C VAL A 61 21.48 40.49 -15.67
N GLU A 62 22.71 40.02 -15.89
CA GLU A 62 23.13 38.63 -15.69
C GLU A 62 23.03 38.27 -14.20
N VAL A 63 22.01 37.50 -13.80
CA VAL A 63 21.96 36.83 -12.48
C VAL A 63 21.28 35.47 -12.65
N ALA A 64 21.96 34.42 -12.20
CA ALA A 64 21.39 33.10 -11.99
C ALA A 64 20.15 33.21 -11.08
N VAL A 65 18.98 32.79 -11.58
CA VAL A 65 17.83 32.48 -10.73
C VAL A 65 17.73 30.96 -10.69
N ASN A 66 18.47 30.38 -9.74
CA ASN A 66 18.03 29.17 -9.06
C ASN A 66 16.63 29.48 -8.46
N ASN A 67 15.73 28.50 -8.55
CA ASN A 67 14.38 28.50 -7.97
C ASN A 67 13.38 29.54 -8.50
N ILE A 68 12.51 29.08 -9.42
CA ILE A 68 11.08 29.44 -9.31
C ILE A 68 10.46 28.40 -8.39
N VAL A 69 10.28 28.77 -7.12
CA VAL A 69 9.34 28.09 -6.23
C VAL A 69 7.95 28.60 -6.63
N VAL A 70 7.12 27.72 -7.19
CA VAL A 70 5.67 27.87 -7.06
C VAL A 70 5.29 27.06 -5.83
N GLN A 71 4.76 27.76 -4.83
CA GLN A 71 4.33 27.17 -3.57
C GLN A 71 3.17 26.21 -3.82
N ASP A 72 3.39 24.98 -3.40
CA ASP A 72 2.46 23.87 -3.37
C ASP A 72 1.16 24.21 -2.64
N LEU A 73 0.05 23.83 -3.25
CA LEU A 73 -1.23 23.56 -2.60
C LEU A 73 -1.97 22.48 -3.42
N HIS A 74 -1.50 21.24 -3.27
CA HIS A 74 -2.25 19.98 -3.39
C HIS A 74 -3.15 19.80 -4.64
N SER A 75 -2.59 19.23 -5.72
CA SER A 75 -3.26 18.27 -6.63
C SER A 75 -2.25 17.69 -7.65
N PRO A 76 -2.20 16.37 -7.92
CA PRO A 76 -1.29 15.79 -8.89
C PRO A 76 -1.94 15.76 -10.27
N LEU A 77 -2.15 16.92 -10.88
CA LEU A 77 -2.43 17.05 -12.30
C LEU A 77 -1.87 18.37 -12.76
N ASP A 78 -0.59 18.41 -13.15
CA ASP A 78 -0.14 19.46 -14.06
C ASP A 78 1.11 19.03 -14.86
N PRO A 79 1.07 19.11 -16.20
CA PRO A 79 2.25 18.93 -17.05
C PRO A 79 3.19 20.14 -16.97
N ILE A 80 4.50 19.88 -16.93
CA ILE A 80 5.53 20.91 -17.00
C ILE A 80 5.81 21.27 -18.46
N PHE A 81 5.69 22.56 -18.83
CA PHE A 81 5.98 23.05 -20.18
C PHE A 81 7.44 23.52 -20.30
N ASN A 82 8.22 22.91 -21.19
CA ASN A 82 9.55 23.39 -21.55
C ASN A 82 9.62 23.74 -23.04
N ILE A 83 10.08 24.96 -23.36
CA ILE A 83 10.38 25.40 -24.72
C ILE A 83 11.89 25.37 -24.90
N ARG A 84 12.43 24.55 -25.83
CA ARG A 84 13.85 24.59 -26.22
C ARG A 84 14.04 24.96 -27.69
N GLN A 85 15.22 25.55 -27.94
CA GLN A 85 15.62 26.43 -29.03
C GLN A 85 15.51 25.87 -30.46
N LEU A 86 15.06 26.74 -31.38
CA LEU A 86 15.05 26.57 -32.84
C LEU A 86 16.45 26.76 -33.45
N ASN A 87 16.89 25.84 -34.30
CA ASN A 87 18.00 26.09 -35.23
C ASN A 87 17.47 26.17 -36.66
N TRP A 88 17.77 27.29 -37.30
CA TRP A 88 17.40 27.60 -38.68
C TRP A 88 18.61 27.38 -39.59
N SER A 89 18.52 26.41 -40.47
CA SER A 89 19.21 26.47 -41.75
C SER A 89 18.55 25.50 -42.74
N ASP A 90 17.81 26.12 -43.67
CA ASP A 90 17.37 25.62 -44.98
C ASP A 90 16.14 24.70 -45.05
N GLY A 91 14.95 25.25 -44.77
CA GLY A 91 13.66 24.70 -45.21
C GLY A 91 12.44 25.22 -44.41
N PRO A 92 11.24 25.38 -45.01
CA PRO A 92 10.07 26.00 -44.36
C PRO A 92 9.25 24.94 -43.62
N THR A 93 9.82 24.39 -42.55
CA THR A 93 9.10 23.49 -41.64
C THR A 93 9.13 24.09 -40.25
N ILE A 94 7.94 24.31 -39.67
CA ILE A 94 7.81 24.62 -38.24
C ILE A 94 7.48 23.29 -37.57
N ILE A 95 8.37 22.85 -36.68
CA ILE A 95 8.17 21.65 -35.85
C ILE A 95 7.80 22.14 -34.45
N PHE A 96 6.67 21.68 -33.94
CA PHE A 96 6.38 21.71 -32.50
C PHE A 96 6.67 20.33 -31.93
N SER A 97 7.32 20.28 -30.78
CA SER A 97 7.55 19.05 -30.04
C SER A 97 6.84 19.19 -28.70
N LEU A 98 5.87 18.30 -28.46
CA LEU A 98 5.30 18.10 -27.13
C LEU A 98 6.08 16.93 -26.53
N THR A 99 6.76 17.17 -25.40
CA THR A 99 7.39 16.10 -24.64
C THR A 99 6.51 15.86 -23.43
N TYR A 100 5.93 14.67 -23.33
CA TYR A 100 5.36 14.20 -22.07
C TYR A 100 6.47 13.41 -21.38
N THR A 101 6.63 13.64 -20.08
CA THR A 101 7.56 12.82 -19.29
C THR A 101 6.67 11.81 -18.59
N ASP A 102 6.69 10.58 -19.07
CA ASP A 102 6.10 9.49 -18.31
C ASP A 102 7.08 9.15 -17.18
N PHE A 103 6.57 9.05 -15.96
CA PHE A 103 7.41 8.75 -14.81
C PHE A 103 7.35 7.26 -14.55
N THR A 104 8.42 6.54 -14.93
CA THR A 104 8.69 5.17 -14.47
C THR A 104 9.49 5.22 -13.17
N PRO A 105 8.95 4.77 -12.02
CA PRO A 105 9.75 4.68 -10.80
C PRO A 105 10.79 3.55 -10.93
N GLY A 106 12.09 3.89 -10.91
CA GLY A 106 13.21 2.92 -10.78
C GLY A 106 14.09 2.70 -12.02
N GLY A 107 13.60 2.97 -13.23
CA GLY A 107 14.37 2.96 -14.48
C GLY A 107 14.27 4.32 -15.17
N GLY A 108 15.38 4.83 -15.71
CA GLY A 108 15.48 6.21 -16.21
C GLY A 108 14.39 6.63 -17.23
N THR A 109 14.16 7.94 -17.31
CA THR A 109 13.21 8.61 -18.22
C THR A 109 13.44 8.19 -19.68
N THR A 110 12.43 7.61 -20.34
CA THR A 110 12.38 7.59 -21.81
C THR A 110 11.45 8.68 -22.30
N ASP A 111 12.03 9.75 -22.85
CA ASP A 111 11.27 10.81 -23.51
C ASP A 111 10.66 10.26 -24.82
N GLU A 112 9.34 10.04 -24.87
CA GLU A 112 8.66 9.86 -26.16
C GLU A 112 8.24 11.22 -26.74
N THR A 113 8.68 11.48 -27.97
CA THR A 113 8.40 12.72 -28.70
C THR A 113 7.34 12.48 -29.77
N ILE A 114 6.14 13.06 -29.60
CA ILE A 114 5.15 13.11 -30.68
C ILE A 114 5.44 14.34 -31.56
N GLN A 115 5.71 14.12 -32.85
CA GLN A 115 5.93 15.18 -33.83
C GLN A 115 4.67 15.47 -34.65
N TYR A 116 4.23 16.73 -34.65
CA TYR A 116 3.23 17.22 -35.61
C TYR A 116 3.93 17.96 -36.74
N LEU A 117 3.69 17.53 -37.99
CA LEU A 117 4.29 18.11 -39.18
C LEU A 117 3.25 18.96 -39.94
N PHE A 118 3.53 20.25 -40.12
CA PHE A 118 2.72 21.12 -40.98
C PHE A 118 3.43 21.38 -42.31
N ASP A 119 2.80 21.01 -43.43
CA ASP A 119 3.23 21.38 -44.78
C ASP A 119 2.43 22.59 -45.27
N ALA A 120 3.05 23.76 -45.29
CA ALA A 120 2.45 24.99 -45.81
C ALA A 120 2.68 25.06 -47.34
N GLY A 121 1.88 24.31 -48.08
CA GLY A 121 1.99 24.21 -49.53
C GLY A 121 1.92 25.55 -50.27
N LEU A 122 2.97 25.85 -51.06
CA LEU A 122 2.91 26.66 -52.29
C LEU A 122 3.79 25.97 -53.36
N ALA A 123 3.21 25.73 -54.55
CA ALA A 123 3.55 24.73 -55.59
C ALA A 123 4.87 24.94 -56.41
N PRO A 124 5.30 23.99 -57.30
CA PRO A 124 4.79 22.62 -57.56
C PRO A 124 5.84 21.48 -57.42
N LEU A 125 5.35 20.26 -57.14
CA LEU A 125 6.13 19.00 -57.14
C LEU A 125 6.08 18.28 -58.52
N PRO A 126 7.05 17.40 -58.83
CA PRO A 126 7.24 16.82 -60.17
C PRO A 126 6.13 15.85 -60.60
N THR A 127 5.98 15.69 -61.91
CA THR A 127 5.06 14.72 -62.54
C THR A 127 5.78 13.38 -62.78
N PHE A 128 5.15 12.27 -62.39
CA PHE A 128 5.60 10.91 -62.73
C PHE A 128 4.49 10.18 -63.50
N ALA A 129 4.89 9.37 -64.49
CA ALA A 129 4.06 9.07 -65.66
C ALA A 129 3.25 7.76 -65.62
N ASN A 130 3.36 6.92 -64.59
CA ASN A 130 2.72 5.60 -64.57
C ASN A 130 2.67 4.97 -63.16
N ALA A 131 1.59 4.21 -62.91
CA ALA A 131 1.19 3.69 -61.60
C ALA A 131 1.75 2.29 -61.26
N GLU A 132 2.75 1.79 -61.99
CA GLU A 132 3.33 0.45 -61.75
C GLU A 132 4.48 0.42 -60.72
N GLU A 133 4.93 1.57 -60.19
CA GLU A 133 6.04 1.66 -59.22
C GLU A 133 5.61 1.67 -57.74
N PHE A 134 4.41 1.20 -57.41
CA PHE A 134 4.04 0.91 -56.02
C PHE A 134 4.14 -0.59 -55.74
N GLU A 135 5.33 -1.05 -55.38
CA GLU A 135 5.49 -2.28 -54.62
C GLU A 135 5.19 -1.97 -53.14
N THR A 136 3.95 -2.24 -52.73
CA THR A 136 3.47 -2.53 -51.36
C THR A 136 4.14 -1.79 -50.18
N PHE A 137 3.46 -0.80 -49.58
CA PHE A 137 3.71 -0.44 -48.18
C PHE A 137 3.18 -1.56 -47.28
N ARG A 138 4.05 -2.45 -46.81
CA ARG A 138 3.70 -3.47 -45.80
C ARG A 138 4.06 -2.93 -44.42
N LEU A 139 3.04 -2.55 -43.66
CA LEU A 139 3.18 -2.38 -42.22
C LEU A 139 3.01 -3.76 -41.57
N SER A 140 4.09 -4.31 -41.00
CA SER A 140 4.06 -5.59 -40.30
C SER A 140 3.35 -5.43 -38.95
N GLN A 141 2.14 -6.02 -38.87
CA GLN A 141 1.39 -6.49 -37.69
C GLN A 141 1.63 -5.82 -36.32
N PHE A 142 0.56 -5.22 -35.80
CA PHE A 142 0.14 -5.38 -34.40
C PHE A 142 -1.36 -5.77 -34.40
N GLY A 143 -1.73 -6.78 -33.59
CA GLY A 143 -3.08 -7.05 -33.08
C GLY A 143 -4.22 -7.33 -34.06
N SER A 144 -4.55 -8.62 -34.25
CA SER A 144 -5.78 -9.24 -34.81
C SER A 144 -6.48 -8.64 -36.05
N ALA A 145 -6.47 -9.45 -37.12
CA ALA A 145 -7.36 -9.54 -38.28
C ALA A 145 -8.37 -8.38 -38.54
N LEU A 146 -8.02 -7.50 -39.48
CA LEU A 146 -9.03 -6.75 -40.23
C LEU A 146 -9.90 -7.74 -41.03
N ASP A 147 -11.22 -7.66 -40.85
CA ASP A 147 -12.20 -8.33 -41.71
C ASP A 147 -11.94 -7.94 -43.18
N PRO A 148 -11.58 -8.90 -44.07
CA PRO A 148 -11.32 -8.59 -45.48
C PRO A 148 -12.55 -8.08 -46.23
N SER A 149 -13.74 -8.09 -45.63
CA SER A 149 -14.97 -7.56 -46.22
C SER A 149 -15.10 -6.04 -46.18
N VAL A 150 -14.23 -5.33 -45.43
CA VAL A 150 -14.25 -3.85 -45.30
C VAL A 150 -13.15 -3.17 -46.12
N VAL A 151 -12.55 -3.85 -47.11
CA VAL A 151 -11.68 -3.17 -48.08
C VAL A 151 -12.59 -2.47 -49.10
N PRO A 152 -12.60 -1.12 -49.18
CA PRO A 152 -13.42 -0.44 -50.17
C PRO A 152 -12.89 -0.79 -51.57
N THR A 153 -13.58 -1.67 -52.29
CA THR A 153 -13.23 -1.99 -53.68
C THR A 153 -13.73 -0.86 -54.59
N GLY A 154 -12.97 0.23 -54.66
CA GLY A 154 -13.14 1.31 -55.63
C GLY A 154 -12.02 1.27 -56.66
N SER A 155 -12.36 1.32 -57.95
CA SER A 155 -11.41 1.60 -59.03
C SER A 155 -11.28 3.12 -59.15
N PHE A 156 -10.14 3.69 -58.75
CA PHE A 156 -9.86 5.13 -58.86
C PHE A 156 -9.25 5.48 -60.22
N ALA A 157 -9.65 6.62 -60.79
CA ALA A 157 -9.08 7.10 -62.04
C ALA A 157 -7.73 7.82 -61.81
N PRO A 158 -6.80 7.83 -62.79
CA PRO A 158 -5.55 8.59 -62.66
C PRO A 158 -5.83 10.08 -62.43
N GLY A 159 -5.33 10.61 -61.31
CA GLY A 159 -5.49 12.03 -60.92
C GLY A 159 -6.70 12.34 -60.03
N GLU A 160 -7.41 11.33 -59.52
CA GLU A 160 -8.47 11.52 -58.54
C GLU A 160 -7.90 11.79 -57.13
N THR A 161 -8.31 12.91 -56.52
CA THR A 161 -7.95 13.26 -55.14
C THR A 161 -8.87 12.50 -54.17
N ILE A 162 -8.31 11.59 -53.38
CA ILE A 162 -9.07 10.85 -52.35
C ILE A 162 -9.12 11.70 -51.06
N PRO A 163 -10.30 12.09 -50.57
CA PRO A 163 -10.42 12.77 -49.29
C PRO A 163 -10.03 11.82 -48.15
N LEU A 164 -9.10 12.21 -47.27
CA LEU A 164 -8.69 11.45 -46.07
C LEU A 164 -9.87 11.07 -45.16
N GLN A 165 -10.96 11.83 -45.23
CA GLN A 165 -12.23 11.58 -44.54
C GLN A 165 -12.97 10.29 -44.98
N ASN A 166 -12.52 9.61 -46.04
CA ASN A 166 -13.01 8.29 -46.43
C ASN A 166 -12.20 7.14 -45.77
N PHE A 167 -11.09 7.44 -45.10
CA PHE A 167 -10.40 6.50 -44.22
C PHE A 167 -10.87 6.78 -42.79
N ALA A 168 -11.94 6.11 -42.38
CA ALA A 168 -12.34 6.09 -40.98
C ALA A 168 -11.36 5.19 -40.20
N TRP A 169 -10.22 5.76 -39.78
CA TRP A 169 -9.38 5.15 -38.77
C TRP A 169 -10.04 5.37 -37.41
N THR A 170 -10.92 4.47 -37.02
CA THR A 170 -11.28 4.32 -35.61
C THR A 170 -10.19 3.46 -34.99
N SER A 171 -9.08 4.06 -34.57
CA SER A 171 -8.22 3.42 -33.59
C SER A 171 -8.94 3.52 -32.25
N THR A 172 -9.75 2.52 -31.92
CA THR A 172 -10.00 2.21 -30.52
C THR A 172 -8.65 1.87 -29.92
N PHE A 173 -8.08 2.77 -29.14
CA PHE A 173 -7.17 2.37 -28.07
C PHE A 173 -8.06 1.61 -27.08
N SER A 174 -8.09 0.28 -27.19
CA SER A 174 -8.37 -0.52 -26.02
C SER A 174 -7.16 -0.34 -25.10
N SER A 175 -7.38 -0.28 -23.78
CA SER A 175 -6.32 -0.69 -22.86
C SER A 175 -5.82 -2.07 -23.33
N PRO A 176 -4.53 -2.41 -23.15
CA PRO A 176 -4.12 -3.79 -23.39
C PRO A 176 -5.07 -4.68 -22.60
N ASP A 177 -5.71 -5.65 -23.27
CA ASP A 177 -6.47 -6.69 -22.57
C ASP A 177 -5.57 -7.32 -21.50
N ALA A 178 -6.17 -7.86 -20.43
CA ALA A 178 -5.52 -8.74 -19.44
C ALA A 178 -4.35 -9.54 -20.05
N LEU A 179 -3.15 -9.31 -19.53
CA LEU A 179 -1.90 -9.88 -19.99
C LEU A 179 -1.61 -11.19 -19.25
N ASP A 180 -0.99 -12.11 -19.98
CA ASP A 180 -0.41 -13.36 -19.43
C ASP A 180 1.06 -13.35 -19.86
N VAL A 181 1.92 -12.91 -18.94
CA VAL A 181 3.34 -12.66 -19.21
C VAL A 181 4.20 -13.59 -18.35
N SER A 182 5.14 -14.27 -18.99
CA SER A 182 6.15 -15.07 -18.31
C SER A 182 7.54 -14.58 -18.69
N GLY A 183 8.38 -14.40 -17.66
CA GLY A 183 9.80 -14.09 -17.76
C GLY A 183 10.64 -15.30 -18.17
N THR A 184 11.91 -15.30 -17.79
CA THR A 184 12.87 -16.33 -18.14
C THR A 184 13.62 -16.87 -16.92
N VAL A 185 14.94 -17.06 -17.03
CA VAL A 185 15.79 -17.48 -15.91
C VAL A 185 16.77 -16.37 -15.52
N ASN A 186 16.55 -15.17 -16.06
CA ASN A 186 17.42 -14.01 -15.88
C ASN A 186 16.62 -12.91 -15.20
N PRO A 187 17.27 -12.05 -14.38
CA PRO A 187 16.63 -10.87 -13.82
C PRO A 187 15.98 -9.98 -14.89
N GLU A 188 14.70 -9.71 -14.73
CA GLU A 188 13.84 -8.99 -15.66
C GLU A 188 12.98 -7.93 -14.96
N VAL A 189 12.53 -6.95 -15.74
CA VAL A 189 11.42 -6.07 -15.34
C VAL A 189 10.24 -6.46 -16.22
N ILE A 190 9.16 -6.89 -15.58
CA ILE A 190 7.93 -7.35 -16.22
C ILE A 190 6.84 -6.35 -15.87
N ASP A 191 6.39 -5.64 -16.90
CA ASP A 191 5.36 -4.61 -16.78
C ASP A 191 4.03 -5.15 -17.30
N GLY A 192 3.01 -5.05 -16.45
CA GLY A 192 1.60 -5.30 -16.74
C GLY A 192 0.93 -4.15 -17.49
N ALA A 193 -0.39 -4.09 -17.39
CA ALA A 193 -1.30 -3.15 -18.01
C ALA A 193 -2.24 -2.53 -16.95
N PHE A 194 -3.39 -1.99 -17.37
CA PHE A 194 -4.37 -1.38 -16.44
C PHE A 194 -5.60 -2.28 -16.24
N ASP A 195 -5.52 -3.53 -16.65
CA ASP A 195 -6.54 -4.57 -16.53
C ASP A 195 -5.93 -5.77 -15.80
N ASN A 196 -6.75 -6.70 -15.29
CA ASN A 196 -6.28 -7.83 -14.47
C ASN A 196 -5.29 -8.76 -15.20
N ASP A 197 -4.05 -8.78 -14.75
CA ASP A 197 -2.93 -9.50 -15.36
C ASP A 197 -2.52 -10.76 -14.60
N ASN A 198 -1.84 -11.67 -15.31
CA ASN A 198 -1.09 -12.77 -14.73
C ASN A 198 0.39 -12.60 -15.11
N LEU A 199 1.21 -12.26 -14.12
CA LEU A 199 2.63 -12.00 -14.31
C LEU A 199 3.46 -13.06 -13.60
N SER A 200 4.43 -13.65 -14.30
CA SER A 200 5.34 -14.65 -13.73
C SER A 200 6.80 -14.34 -14.05
N GLY A 201 7.66 -14.16 -13.04
CA GLY A 201 9.11 -13.95 -13.21
C GLY A 201 9.87 -15.23 -13.58
N LEU A 202 9.41 -16.36 -13.03
CA LEU A 202 10.01 -17.69 -13.12
C LEU A 202 11.30 -17.82 -12.32
N ALA A 203 12.44 -17.37 -12.84
CA ALA A 203 13.69 -17.43 -12.09
C ALA A 203 14.57 -16.23 -12.43
N GLY A 204 15.33 -15.75 -11.46
CA GLY A 204 15.97 -14.46 -11.56
C GLY A 204 15.55 -13.60 -10.38
N ASN A 205 16.12 -12.40 -10.28
CA ASN A 205 15.66 -11.41 -9.31
C ASN A 205 14.86 -10.40 -10.12
N ASP A 206 13.57 -10.62 -10.20
CA ASP A 206 12.66 -9.96 -11.10
C ASP A 206 11.96 -8.80 -10.41
N THR A 207 11.48 -7.84 -11.20
CA THR A 207 10.56 -6.80 -10.75
C THR A 207 9.29 -6.92 -11.56
N LEU A 208 8.20 -7.31 -10.91
CA LEU A 208 6.88 -7.45 -11.52
C LEU A 208 6.03 -6.23 -11.12
N ASN A 209 5.54 -5.49 -12.11
CA ASN A 209 4.68 -4.32 -11.91
C ASN A 209 3.30 -4.62 -12.51
N GLY A 210 2.27 -4.83 -11.67
CA GLY A 210 0.89 -5.04 -12.12
C GLY A 210 0.23 -3.76 -12.65
N PHE A 211 0.54 -2.62 -12.04
CA PHE A 211 -0.02 -1.29 -12.29
C PHE A 211 -1.49 -1.15 -11.89
N GLY A 212 -2.46 -1.61 -12.66
CA GLY A 212 -3.87 -1.44 -12.31
C GLY A 212 -4.70 -2.64 -12.72
N GLY A 213 -5.72 -2.95 -11.92
CA GLY A 213 -6.49 -4.19 -12.09
C GLY A 213 -6.33 -5.07 -10.86
N ASP A 214 -7.05 -6.20 -10.82
CA ASP A 214 -6.81 -7.23 -9.80
C ASP A 214 -5.84 -8.27 -10.39
N ASP A 215 -4.56 -8.16 -10.05
CA ASP A 215 -3.48 -8.91 -10.68
C ASP A 215 -3.07 -10.16 -9.89
N THR A 216 -2.47 -11.13 -10.59
CA THR A 216 -1.80 -12.28 -9.97
C THR A 216 -0.33 -12.30 -10.34
N LEU A 217 0.53 -12.15 -9.34
CA LEU A 217 1.98 -12.05 -9.46
C LEU A 217 2.66 -13.29 -8.87
N VAL A 218 3.54 -13.92 -9.65
CA VAL A 218 4.38 -15.05 -9.25
C VAL A 218 5.83 -14.67 -9.48
N GLY A 219 6.58 -14.34 -8.42
CA GLY A 219 8.02 -14.05 -8.54
C GLY A 219 8.78 -15.27 -9.07
N GLY A 220 8.72 -16.36 -8.31
CA GLY A 220 9.40 -17.60 -8.64
C GLY A 220 10.73 -17.71 -7.91
N ILE A 221 11.76 -18.28 -8.54
CA ILE A 221 13.05 -18.51 -7.89
C ILE A 221 13.91 -17.24 -7.97
N GLY A 222 14.11 -16.60 -6.83
CA GLY A 222 15.10 -15.54 -6.63
C GLY A 222 14.65 -14.56 -5.57
N ASP A 223 15.29 -13.40 -5.49
CA ASP A 223 14.78 -12.34 -4.61
C ASP A 223 14.07 -11.30 -5.48
N ASP A 224 12.74 -11.33 -5.48
CA ASP A 224 11.90 -10.56 -6.39
C ASP A 224 11.29 -9.31 -5.73
N VAL A 225 10.80 -8.40 -6.57
CA VAL A 225 9.98 -7.26 -6.17
C VAL A 225 8.63 -7.40 -6.85
N LEU A 226 7.58 -7.61 -6.06
CA LEU A 226 6.20 -7.77 -6.53
C LEU A 226 5.41 -6.52 -6.17
N ASN A 227 5.12 -5.70 -7.18
CA ASN A 227 4.35 -4.48 -7.05
C ASN A 227 2.97 -4.71 -7.68
N GLY A 228 1.92 -4.88 -6.87
CA GLY A 228 0.55 -5.08 -7.37
C GLY A 228 0.03 -3.84 -8.06
N GLY A 229 -0.16 -2.77 -7.30
CA GLY A 229 -0.54 -1.46 -7.82
C GLY A 229 -1.92 -1.04 -7.35
N GLU A 230 -2.76 -0.56 -8.27
CA GLU A 230 -4.16 -0.26 -7.99
C GLU A 230 -5.03 -1.49 -8.17
N GLY A 231 -5.68 -1.94 -7.12
CA GLY A 231 -6.68 -3.01 -7.21
C GLY A 231 -6.60 -3.93 -6.02
N ARG A 232 -6.91 -5.20 -6.24
CA ARG A 232 -6.76 -6.24 -5.23
C ARG A 232 -5.90 -7.36 -5.79
N ASP A 233 -4.64 -7.32 -5.41
CA ASP A 233 -3.59 -8.11 -6.02
C ASP A 233 -3.23 -9.34 -5.19
N ILE A 234 -2.82 -10.40 -5.89
CA ILE A 234 -2.45 -11.68 -5.31
C ILE A 234 -0.98 -11.94 -5.60
N ALA A 235 -0.17 -12.12 -4.56
CA ALA A 235 1.14 -12.75 -4.69
C ALA A 235 0.99 -14.26 -4.42
N TYR A 236 1.36 -15.09 -5.40
CA TYR A 236 1.25 -16.54 -5.30
C TYR A 236 2.63 -17.19 -5.10
N PHE A 237 2.69 -18.13 -4.15
CA PHE A 237 3.90 -18.88 -3.78
C PHE A 237 3.68 -20.40 -3.91
N ASP A 238 4.57 -21.07 -4.65
CA ASP A 238 4.56 -22.52 -4.87
C ASP A 238 5.17 -23.26 -3.66
N GLY A 239 4.49 -23.18 -2.51
CA GLY A 239 4.91 -23.86 -1.29
C GLY A 239 3.88 -24.01 -0.19
N ASP A 240 4.24 -24.82 0.80
CA ASP A 240 3.48 -24.93 2.04
C ASP A 240 3.65 -23.63 2.80
N GLN A 241 2.55 -22.94 3.11
CA GLN A 241 2.58 -21.65 3.81
C GLN A 241 3.38 -21.71 5.13
N SER A 242 3.38 -22.86 5.82
CA SER A 242 4.17 -23.05 7.03
C SER A 242 5.69 -23.00 6.82
N SER A 243 6.18 -22.96 5.58
CA SER A 243 7.60 -22.81 5.25
C SER A 243 8.04 -21.35 5.08
N PHE A 244 7.11 -20.39 5.15
CA PHE A 244 7.37 -18.98 4.85
C PHE A 244 7.45 -18.09 6.10
N THR A 245 8.32 -17.08 6.05
CA THR A 245 8.39 -15.99 7.03
C THR A 245 7.85 -14.73 6.38
N LEU A 246 6.80 -14.12 6.93
CA LEU A 246 6.30 -12.82 6.52
C LEU A 246 6.79 -11.75 7.50
N THR A 247 7.79 -10.98 7.11
CA THR A 247 8.28 -9.85 7.90
C THR A 247 7.53 -8.58 7.53
N ILE A 248 6.89 -7.96 8.53
CA ILE A 248 6.20 -6.67 8.37
C ILE A 248 7.07 -5.59 9.01
N SER A 249 7.14 -4.40 8.39
CA SER A 249 7.87 -3.26 8.93
C SER A 249 7.27 -1.94 8.43
N PRO A 250 7.56 -0.79 9.08
CA PRO A 250 7.17 0.52 8.57
C PRO A 250 7.75 0.87 7.20
N THR A 251 8.78 0.15 6.76
CA THR A 251 9.50 0.39 5.49
C THR A 251 9.11 -0.57 4.37
N GLY A 252 8.22 -1.53 4.64
CA GLY A 252 7.77 -2.50 3.66
C GLY A 252 7.56 -3.89 4.23
N THR A 253 6.97 -4.75 3.40
CA THR A 253 6.67 -6.14 3.71
C THR A 253 7.57 -7.05 2.89
N VAL A 254 8.11 -8.08 3.54
CA VAL A 254 8.99 -9.05 2.90
C VAL A 254 8.55 -10.44 3.26
N ILE A 255 8.50 -11.33 2.28
CA ILE A 255 8.24 -12.75 2.48
C ILE A 255 9.47 -13.57 2.11
N GLU A 256 9.82 -14.56 2.93
CA GLU A 256 10.97 -15.42 2.71
C GLU A 256 10.53 -16.88 2.71
N ASP A 257 10.87 -17.61 1.65
CA ASP A 257 10.75 -19.05 1.59
C ASP A 257 11.99 -19.73 2.21
N ARG A 258 11.77 -20.46 3.31
CA ARG A 258 12.86 -21.12 4.07
C ARG A 258 13.27 -22.49 3.52
N ARG A 259 12.70 -22.95 2.40
CA ARG A 259 13.01 -24.27 1.80
C ARG A 259 14.35 -24.26 1.05
N ASN A 260 14.84 -25.45 0.68
CA ASN A 260 16.02 -25.57 -0.19
C ASN A 260 15.56 -25.54 -1.65
N LEU A 261 16.19 -24.70 -2.48
CA LEU A 261 15.71 -24.32 -3.82
C LEU A 261 14.40 -23.51 -3.72
N SER A 262 14.46 -22.47 -2.89
CA SER A 262 13.34 -21.63 -2.51
C SER A 262 12.96 -20.63 -3.60
N GLU A 263 11.78 -20.05 -3.42
CA GLU A 263 11.34 -18.80 -4.03
C GLU A 263 12.06 -17.56 -3.43
N GLY A 264 13.18 -17.77 -2.73
CA GLY A 264 14.01 -16.71 -2.15
C GLY A 264 13.28 -15.76 -1.19
N ARG A 265 13.66 -14.48 -1.25
CA ARG A 265 13.18 -13.42 -0.36
C ARG A 265 12.60 -12.27 -1.18
N ASP A 266 11.29 -12.17 -1.19
CA ASP A 266 10.55 -11.24 -2.04
C ASP A 266 10.06 -10.01 -1.27
N THR A 267 10.14 -8.86 -1.92
CA THR A 267 9.59 -7.60 -1.42
C THR A 267 8.21 -7.40 -2.01
N LEU A 268 7.23 -7.12 -1.14
CA LEU A 268 5.84 -6.93 -1.52
C LEU A 268 5.46 -5.45 -1.36
N ASP A 269 4.95 -4.87 -2.45
CA ASP A 269 4.40 -3.51 -2.46
C ASP A 269 3.00 -3.55 -3.06
N SER A 270 2.04 -2.91 -2.40
CA SER A 270 0.62 -2.92 -2.78
C SER A 270 0.10 -4.33 -3.14
N ILE A 271 0.31 -5.29 -2.23
CA ILE A 271 -0.24 -6.65 -2.34
C ILE A 271 -1.24 -6.85 -1.20
N GLU A 272 -2.47 -7.21 -1.54
CA GLU A 272 -3.53 -7.42 -0.54
C GLU A 272 -3.67 -8.88 -0.12
N VAL A 273 -3.27 -9.83 -0.97
CA VAL A 273 -3.49 -11.26 -0.75
C VAL A 273 -2.24 -12.08 -1.00
N LEU A 274 -1.93 -12.97 -0.05
CA LEU A 274 -0.91 -14.00 -0.21
C LEU A 274 -1.61 -15.34 -0.40
N ASP A 275 -1.33 -16.02 -1.50
CA ASP A 275 -1.85 -17.34 -1.83
C ASP A 275 -0.70 -18.35 -1.88
N PHE A 276 -0.90 -19.51 -1.27
CA PHE A 276 0.11 -20.56 -1.17
C PHE A 276 -0.40 -21.86 -1.75
N LEU A 277 0.49 -22.68 -2.31
CA LEU A 277 0.15 -24.02 -2.80
C LEU A 277 -0.62 -24.83 -1.73
N ASN A 278 -0.17 -24.79 -0.48
CA ASN A 278 -0.87 -25.40 0.64
C ASN A 278 -1.07 -24.39 1.79
N GLU A 279 -2.32 -23.97 1.96
CA GLU A 279 -2.77 -23.09 3.03
C GLU A 279 -2.82 -23.79 4.40
N ILE A 280 -2.49 -23.05 5.47
CA ILE A 280 -2.63 -23.56 6.83
C ILE A 280 -4.06 -23.33 7.37
N PRO A 281 -4.53 -24.16 8.33
CA PRO A 281 -5.83 -23.97 8.97
C PRO A 281 -5.99 -22.65 9.73
N LEU A 282 -4.89 -21.97 10.08
CA LEU A 282 -4.89 -20.70 10.83
C LEU A 282 -5.70 -19.60 10.13
N PHE A 283 -5.70 -19.59 8.80
CA PHE A 283 -6.50 -18.67 7.98
C PHE A 283 -7.76 -19.34 7.39
N GLY A 284 -8.21 -20.45 8.00
CA GLY A 284 -9.33 -21.24 7.51
C GLY A 284 -8.99 -22.09 6.27
N GLY A 285 -7.70 -22.29 5.97
CA GLY A 285 -7.25 -22.96 4.74
C GLY A 285 -7.60 -22.15 3.49
N GLN A 286 -7.52 -20.83 3.57
CA GLN A 286 -7.79 -19.87 2.50
C GLN A 286 -6.62 -18.88 2.39
N PRO A 287 -6.45 -18.23 1.23
CA PRO A 287 -5.42 -17.21 1.03
C PRO A 287 -5.44 -16.14 2.12
N MET A 288 -4.26 -15.79 2.61
CA MET A 288 -4.08 -14.80 3.66
C MET A 288 -4.40 -13.40 3.14
N GLN A 289 -5.27 -12.69 3.85
CA GLN A 289 -5.64 -11.30 3.58
C GLN A 289 -4.65 -10.37 4.28
N LEU A 290 -3.59 -9.94 3.59
CA LEU A 290 -2.48 -9.19 4.17
C LEU A 290 -2.91 -7.84 4.75
N ASP A 291 -3.85 -7.17 4.08
CA ASP A 291 -4.51 -5.92 4.51
C ASP A 291 -5.21 -6.01 5.89
N ARG A 292 -5.43 -7.22 6.41
CA ARG A 292 -5.98 -7.44 7.75
C ARG A 292 -4.91 -7.54 8.84
N PHE A 293 -3.63 -7.52 8.49
CA PHE A 293 -2.53 -7.79 9.42
C PHE A 293 -1.34 -6.81 9.32
N ASP A 294 -1.39 -5.80 8.44
CA ASP A 294 -0.32 -4.84 8.19
C ASP A 294 -0.36 -3.60 9.11
N GLY A 295 -1.53 -3.29 9.68
CA GLY A 295 -1.75 -2.20 10.63
C GLY A 295 -0.72 -2.05 11.76
N PRO A 296 -0.18 -3.13 12.38
CA PRO A 296 0.97 -3.07 13.28
C PRO A 296 2.11 -2.13 12.87
N ALA A 297 2.46 -2.07 11.58
CA ALA A 297 3.56 -1.26 11.08
C ALA A 297 3.34 0.26 11.24
N SER A 298 2.09 0.68 11.44
CA SER A 298 1.69 2.09 11.60
C SER A 298 1.60 2.55 13.05
N LEU A 299 1.64 1.62 14.01
CA LEU A 299 1.44 1.91 15.43
C LEU A 299 2.72 2.35 16.13
N SER A 300 2.56 3.09 17.23
CA SER A 300 3.66 3.36 18.14
C SER A 300 3.97 2.14 19.01
N ALA A 301 5.20 2.05 19.53
CA ALA A 301 5.56 1.00 20.48
C ALA A 301 4.68 1.01 21.75
N GLU A 302 4.23 2.20 22.19
CA GLU A 302 3.36 2.35 23.37
C GLU A 302 1.96 1.81 23.09
N ASP A 303 1.35 2.17 21.95
CA ASP A 303 0.04 1.65 21.56
C ASP A 303 0.06 0.13 21.42
N PHE A 304 1.10 -0.40 20.78
CA PHE A 304 1.24 -1.84 20.57
C PHE A 304 1.46 -2.60 21.88
N ALA A 305 2.20 -2.02 22.83
CA ALA A 305 2.37 -2.57 24.16
C ALA A 305 1.05 -2.60 24.94
N GLU A 306 0.18 -1.58 24.81
CA GLU A 306 -1.15 -1.58 25.44
C GLU A 306 -2.03 -2.73 24.93
N ILE A 307 -2.02 -3.00 23.61
CA ILE A 307 -2.75 -4.12 23.01
C ILE A 307 -2.19 -5.47 23.49
N THR A 308 -0.86 -5.60 23.53
CA THR A 308 -0.16 -6.80 23.99
C THR A 308 -0.50 -7.10 25.47
N GLU A 309 -0.45 -6.09 26.33
CA GLU A 309 -0.80 -6.19 27.76
C GLU A 309 -2.26 -6.62 27.93
N LEU A 310 -3.19 -6.03 27.16
CA LEU A 310 -4.60 -6.42 27.16
C LEU A 310 -4.76 -7.89 26.76
N TYR A 311 -4.11 -8.33 25.68
CA TYR A 311 -4.19 -9.70 25.19
C TYR A 311 -3.75 -10.69 26.27
N ILE A 312 -2.58 -10.47 26.86
CA ILE A 312 -2.06 -11.35 27.92
C ILE A 312 -3.00 -11.39 29.12
N ALA A 313 -3.57 -10.26 29.51
CA ALA A 313 -4.47 -10.17 30.65
C ALA A 313 -5.76 -10.97 30.47
N TYR A 314 -6.33 -11.03 29.25
CA TYR A 314 -7.56 -11.79 28.99
C TYR A 314 -7.29 -13.27 28.75
N PHE A 315 -6.26 -13.61 27.97
CA PHE A 315 -6.00 -14.99 27.56
C PHE A 315 -5.07 -15.76 28.50
N ASN A 316 -4.33 -15.07 29.39
CA ASN A 316 -3.36 -15.68 30.31
C ASN A 316 -2.25 -16.48 29.59
N ARG A 317 -1.82 -16.02 28.42
CA ARG A 317 -0.71 -16.57 27.65
C ARG A 317 -0.02 -15.47 26.86
N ALA A 318 1.15 -15.76 26.27
CA ALA A 318 1.68 -14.87 25.26
C ALA A 318 0.66 -14.74 24.10
N PRO A 319 0.58 -13.58 23.43
CA PRO A 319 -0.20 -13.48 22.22
C PRO A 319 0.38 -14.41 21.15
N ASP A 320 -0.47 -14.88 20.25
CA ASP A 320 -0.04 -15.41 18.96
C ASP A 320 0.10 -14.25 17.96
N ALA A 321 1.06 -14.31 17.04
CA ALA A 321 1.34 -13.21 16.10
C ALA A 321 0.12 -12.86 15.24
N VAL A 322 -0.57 -13.87 14.68
CA VAL A 322 -1.77 -13.66 13.84
C VAL A 322 -2.87 -12.92 14.61
N GLY A 323 -3.24 -13.39 15.80
CA GLY A 323 -4.26 -12.77 16.62
C GLY A 323 -3.88 -11.36 17.07
N LEU A 324 -2.63 -11.18 17.51
CA LEU A 324 -2.14 -9.87 17.92
C LEU A 324 -2.17 -8.87 16.77
N TYR A 325 -1.77 -9.28 15.56
CA TYR A 325 -1.68 -8.38 14.41
C TYR A 325 -3.06 -8.02 13.90
N PHE A 326 -4.01 -8.96 13.91
CA PHE A 326 -5.41 -8.66 13.63
C PHE A 326 -5.94 -7.54 14.54
N TRP A 327 -5.76 -7.67 15.86
CA TRP A 327 -6.27 -6.66 16.80
C TRP A 327 -5.52 -5.33 16.72
N ALA A 328 -4.22 -5.35 16.42
CA ALA A 328 -3.45 -4.15 16.12
C ALA A 328 -3.94 -3.44 14.85
N THR A 329 -4.32 -4.19 13.80
CA THR A 329 -4.95 -3.60 12.60
C THR A 329 -6.30 -2.98 12.92
N GLU A 330 -7.16 -3.67 13.69
CA GLU A 330 -8.43 -3.10 14.14
C GLU A 330 -8.22 -1.83 14.98
N PHE A 331 -7.20 -1.80 15.85
CA PHE A 331 -6.82 -0.61 16.62
C PHE A 331 -6.43 0.56 15.71
N ALA A 332 -5.55 0.30 14.72
CA ALA A 332 -5.12 1.29 13.74
C ALA A 332 -6.32 1.84 12.94
N GLY A 333 -7.33 1.00 12.68
CA GLY A 333 -8.61 1.38 12.10
C GLY A 333 -9.56 2.15 13.02
N GLY A 334 -9.18 2.40 14.28
CA GLY A 334 -9.94 3.18 15.25
C GLY A 334 -10.78 2.35 16.23
N PHE A 335 -10.63 1.03 16.27
CA PHE A 335 -11.29 0.17 17.26
C PHE A 335 -10.67 0.37 18.65
N SER A 336 -11.49 0.63 19.67
CA SER A 336 -10.95 1.04 20.97
C SER A 336 -10.51 -0.15 21.83
N ILE A 337 -9.51 0.06 22.70
CA ILE A 337 -9.08 -0.91 23.73
C ILE A 337 -10.26 -1.40 24.59
N ALA A 338 -11.23 -0.51 24.88
CA ALA A 338 -12.42 -0.85 25.64
C ALA A 338 -13.35 -1.80 24.87
N ASP A 339 -13.49 -1.63 23.56
CA ASP A 339 -14.29 -2.53 22.73
C ASP A 339 -13.56 -3.86 22.50
N MET A 340 -12.23 -3.87 22.39
CA MET A 340 -11.42 -5.10 22.35
C MET A 340 -11.60 -5.92 23.62
N ALA A 341 -11.52 -5.29 24.78
CA ALA A 341 -11.78 -5.94 26.07
C ALA A 341 -13.13 -6.68 26.08
N VAL A 342 -14.18 -6.04 25.53
CA VAL A 342 -15.49 -6.67 25.39
C VAL A 342 -15.45 -7.89 24.46
N GLN A 343 -14.76 -7.80 23.32
CA GLN A 343 -14.62 -8.93 22.40
C GLN A 343 -13.79 -10.07 22.99
N PHE A 344 -12.69 -9.77 23.68
CA PHE A 344 -11.79 -10.77 24.28
C PHE A 344 -12.51 -11.55 25.38
N PHE A 345 -13.39 -10.90 26.14
CA PHE A 345 -14.19 -11.57 27.15
C PHE A 345 -15.15 -12.62 26.58
N THR A 346 -15.60 -12.45 25.33
CA THR A 346 -16.52 -13.41 24.69
C THR A 346 -15.82 -14.64 24.11
N GLN A 347 -14.48 -14.60 23.99
CA GLN A 347 -13.71 -15.70 23.43
C GLN A 347 -13.83 -16.95 24.30
N VAL A 348 -13.90 -18.11 23.63
CA VAL A 348 -14.05 -19.41 24.29
C VAL A 348 -12.91 -19.66 25.28
N GLU A 349 -11.70 -19.29 24.91
CA GLU A 349 -10.50 -19.41 25.74
C GLU A 349 -10.62 -18.61 27.05
N THR A 350 -10.92 -17.30 26.96
CA THR A 350 -11.13 -16.45 28.14
C THR A 350 -12.23 -16.99 29.05
N ARG A 351 -13.35 -17.42 28.46
CA ARG A 351 -14.47 -17.99 29.23
C ARG A 351 -14.09 -19.29 29.93
N ALA A 352 -13.25 -20.11 29.31
CA ALA A 352 -12.74 -21.32 29.92
C ALA A 352 -11.83 -21.00 31.13
N THR A 353 -10.98 -19.98 31.02
CA THR A 353 -10.10 -19.51 32.11
C THR A 353 -10.89 -19.11 33.37
N TYR A 354 -12.11 -18.59 33.20
CA TYR A 354 -12.96 -18.12 34.30
C TYR A 354 -14.23 -18.96 34.51
N ALA A 355 -14.28 -20.18 33.99
CA ALA A 355 -15.48 -21.02 33.99
C ALA A 355 -16.03 -21.28 35.40
N ASP A 356 -15.16 -21.41 36.41
CA ASP A 356 -15.56 -21.64 37.81
C ASP A 356 -16.35 -20.47 38.42
N ALA A 357 -16.25 -19.27 37.83
CA ALA A 357 -16.92 -18.06 38.32
C ALA A 357 -18.01 -17.54 37.36
N LEU A 358 -18.25 -18.26 36.26
CA LEU A 358 -19.24 -17.92 35.23
C LEU A 358 -20.37 -18.94 35.20
N SER A 359 -21.49 -18.56 34.57
CA SER A 359 -22.55 -19.50 34.19
C SER A 359 -22.08 -20.43 33.07
N ASP A 360 -22.78 -21.55 32.86
CA ASP A 360 -22.44 -22.55 31.82
C ASP A 360 -22.35 -21.94 30.40
N ASP A 361 -23.11 -20.88 30.13
CA ASP A 361 -23.09 -20.14 28.86
C ASP A 361 -22.07 -18.99 28.82
N GLY A 362 -21.26 -18.85 29.88
CA GLY A 362 -20.24 -17.82 30.09
C GLY A 362 -20.78 -16.38 30.20
N SER A 363 -22.10 -16.19 30.31
CA SER A 363 -22.74 -14.87 30.15
C SER A 363 -22.90 -14.09 31.44
N THR A 364 -22.93 -14.77 32.59
CA THR A 364 -23.17 -14.15 33.90
C THR A 364 -22.16 -14.64 34.94
N LEU A 365 -21.79 -13.76 35.87
CA LEU A 365 -20.98 -14.16 37.03
C LEU A 365 -21.83 -14.95 38.02
N THR A 366 -21.38 -16.14 38.38
CA THR A 366 -21.99 -16.99 39.41
C THR A 366 -21.33 -16.78 40.77
N ASP A 367 -20.06 -16.38 40.79
CA ASP A 367 -19.30 -16.01 41.98
C ASP A 367 -18.36 -14.83 41.67
N VAL A 368 -18.78 -13.62 42.08
CA VAL A 368 -18.01 -12.39 41.85
C VAL A 368 -16.66 -12.42 42.59
N GLY A 369 -16.62 -12.96 43.80
CA GLY A 369 -15.39 -13.01 44.60
C GLY A 369 -14.36 -13.96 44.01
N ALA A 370 -14.81 -15.11 43.50
CA ALA A 370 -13.96 -16.04 42.77
C ALA A 370 -13.42 -15.43 41.47
N PHE A 371 -14.28 -14.74 40.70
CA PHE A 371 -13.86 -14.06 39.47
C PHE A 371 -12.80 -12.99 39.73
N VAL A 372 -13.03 -12.09 40.70
CA VAL A 372 -12.07 -11.04 41.09
C VAL A 372 -10.73 -11.65 41.47
N SER A 373 -10.75 -12.72 42.27
CA SER A 373 -9.52 -13.39 42.73
C SER A 373 -8.77 -14.05 41.59
N ALA A 374 -9.47 -14.71 40.66
CA ALA A 374 -8.88 -15.36 39.50
C ALA A 374 -8.27 -14.36 38.52
N VAL A 375 -9.00 -13.28 38.21
CA VAL A 375 -8.50 -12.18 37.35
C VAL A 375 -7.24 -11.57 37.95
N TYR A 376 -7.25 -11.28 39.24
CA TYR A 376 -6.11 -10.65 39.89
C TYR A 376 -4.87 -11.53 39.88
N SER A 377 -5.04 -12.84 40.16
CA SER A 377 -3.95 -13.81 40.10
C SER A 377 -3.38 -13.96 38.70
N ASN A 378 -4.24 -13.97 37.67
CA ASN A 378 -3.82 -14.02 36.26
C ASN A 378 -3.00 -12.76 35.89
N VAL A 379 -3.58 -11.59 36.14
CA VAL A 379 -3.04 -10.32 35.65
C VAL A 379 -1.78 -9.92 36.43
N LEU A 380 -1.78 -10.05 37.76
CA LEU A 380 -0.71 -9.52 38.62
C LEU A 380 0.14 -10.60 39.31
N GLY A 381 -0.12 -11.89 39.06
CA GLY A 381 0.73 -12.98 39.57
C GLY A 381 0.71 -13.16 41.10
N ARG A 382 -0.24 -12.54 41.81
CA ARG A 382 -0.31 -12.59 43.27
C ARG A 382 -1.75 -12.57 43.79
N ALA A 383 -1.91 -12.90 45.07
CA ALA A 383 -3.19 -12.83 45.75
C ALA A 383 -3.61 -11.38 46.08
N PHE A 384 -4.92 -11.18 46.14
CA PHE A 384 -5.52 -9.92 46.58
C PHE A 384 -5.26 -9.68 48.07
N ASP A 385 -4.96 -8.43 48.45
CA ASP A 385 -5.19 -7.99 49.82
C ASP A 385 -6.70 -7.87 50.13
N GLU A 386 -7.06 -7.96 51.41
CA GLU A 386 -8.46 -8.00 51.83
C GLU A 386 -9.23 -6.71 51.45
N ALA A 387 -8.57 -5.55 51.54
CA ALA A 387 -9.21 -4.26 51.31
C ALA A 387 -9.48 -4.02 49.83
N GLY A 388 -8.51 -4.32 48.98
CA GLY A 388 -8.64 -4.23 47.54
C GLY A 388 -9.67 -5.23 47.00
N ARG A 389 -9.71 -6.47 47.52
CA ARG A 389 -10.72 -7.46 47.10
C ARG A 389 -12.12 -6.95 47.38
N ALA A 390 -12.34 -6.40 48.58
CA ALA A 390 -13.63 -5.84 48.96
C ALA A 390 -14.03 -4.67 48.06
N PHE A 391 -13.08 -3.79 47.72
CA PHE A 391 -13.31 -2.67 46.80
C PHE A 391 -13.77 -3.15 45.41
N TRP A 392 -12.98 -4.02 44.77
CA TRP A 392 -13.28 -4.46 43.40
C TRP A 392 -14.50 -5.37 43.29
N THR A 393 -14.75 -6.19 44.32
CA THR A 393 -16.00 -6.96 44.43
C THR A 393 -17.19 -5.99 44.48
N GLY A 394 -17.14 -4.96 45.31
CA GLY A 394 -18.19 -3.94 45.40
C GLY A 394 -18.39 -3.17 44.09
N VAL A 395 -17.32 -2.86 43.36
CA VAL A 395 -17.40 -2.21 42.03
C VAL A 395 -18.17 -3.08 41.04
N LEU A 396 -17.85 -4.38 40.96
CA LEU A 396 -18.56 -5.33 40.08
C LEU A 396 -20.02 -5.54 40.51
N GLU A 397 -20.27 -5.75 41.81
CA GLU A 397 -21.62 -5.95 42.35
C GLU A 397 -22.53 -4.74 42.15
N SER A 398 -21.97 -3.53 42.18
CA SER A 398 -22.71 -2.30 41.90
C SER A 398 -23.09 -2.13 40.43
N GLY A 399 -22.48 -2.90 39.52
CA GLY A 399 -22.62 -2.73 38.07
C GLY A 399 -21.90 -1.51 37.50
N ALA A 400 -21.04 -0.85 38.28
CA ALA A 400 -20.25 0.29 37.81
C ALA A 400 -19.24 -0.11 36.72
N VAL A 401 -18.76 -1.35 36.76
CA VAL A 401 -17.89 -1.96 35.75
C VAL A 401 -18.50 -3.29 35.34
N SER A 402 -18.52 -3.58 34.03
CA SER A 402 -18.98 -4.87 33.52
C SER A 402 -17.90 -5.95 33.70
N PRO A 403 -18.26 -7.25 33.81
CA PRO A 403 -17.26 -8.32 33.85
C PRO A 403 -16.29 -8.27 32.65
N ALA A 404 -16.82 -7.91 31.48
CA ALA A 404 -16.06 -7.80 30.24
C ALA A 404 -15.10 -6.60 30.19
N SER A 405 -15.31 -5.58 31.02
CA SER A 405 -14.39 -4.43 31.13
C SER A 405 -13.50 -4.54 32.37
N PHE A 406 -13.78 -5.48 33.27
CA PHE A 406 -13.15 -5.55 34.58
C PHE A 406 -11.65 -5.80 34.51
N ILE A 407 -11.21 -6.71 33.65
CA ILE A 407 -9.78 -7.03 33.49
C ILE A 407 -9.00 -5.80 33.02
N LEU A 408 -9.57 -5.01 32.09
CA LEU A 408 -9.00 -3.72 31.66
C LEU A 408 -8.91 -2.73 32.82
N GLU A 409 -9.94 -2.65 33.68
CA GLU A 409 -9.91 -1.78 34.86
C GLU A 409 -8.88 -2.22 35.91
N ILE A 410 -8.56 -3.53 36.00
CA ILE A 410 -7.46 -4.01 36.84
C ILE A 410 -6.11 -3.53 36.31
N ILE A 411 -5.86 -3.60 35.00
CA ILE A 411 -4.64 -3.06 34.37
C ILE A 411 -4.51 -1.56 34.67
N LYS A 412 -5.57 -0.78 34.38
CA LYS A 412 -5.60 0.66 34.66
C LYS A 412 -5.39 0.96 36.14
N GLY A 413 -6.01 0.20 37.02
CA GLY A 413 -5.85 0.33 38.47
C GLY A 413 -4.41 0.07 38.92
N ALA A 414 -3.74 -0.92 38.33
CA ALA A 414 -2.34 -1.25 38.59
C ALA A 414 -1.38 -0.15 38.10
N LYS A 415 -1.71 0.56 37.01
CA LYS A 415 -0.88 1.61 36.40
C LYS A 415 -1.23 3.05 36.83
N ALA A 416 -2.40 3.27 37.46
CA ALA A 416 -2.83 4.60 37.92
C ALA A 416 -1.84 5.24 38.91
N ALA A 417 -1.85 6.56 39.08
CA ALA A 417 -1.00 7.19 40.11
C ALA A 417 -1.39 6.73 41.53
N ALA A 418 -0.40 6.47 42.38
CA ALA A 418 -0.66 6.20 43.79
C ALA A 418 -1.17 7.48 44.49
N PRO A 419 -2.19 7.40 45.37
CA PRO A 419 -2.67 8.55 46.15
C PRO A 419 -1.53 9.25 46.91
N ASP A 420 -1.65 10.56 47.14
CA ASP A 420 -0.62 11.34 47.84
C ASP A 420 -0.35 10.84 49.26
N ASP A 421 -1.39 10.30 49.93
CA ASP A 421 -1.33 9.75 51.27
C ASP A 421 -1.01 8.24 51.33
N ALA A 422 -0.74 7.61 50.19
CA ALA A 422 -0.40 6.19 50.13
C ALA A 422 0.90 5.86 50.89
N THR A 423 0.88 4.75 51.62
CA THR A 423 2.03 4.22 52.36
C THR A 423 3.15 3.81 51.41
N GLN A 424 4.38 3.74 51.91
CA GLN A 424 5.51 3.25 51.10
C GLN A 424 5.29 1.80 50.64
N GLU A 425 4.78 0.94 51.52
CA GLU A 425 4.45 -0.46 51.17
C GLU A 425 3.45 -0.56 50.01
N PHE A 426 2.45 0.32 49.97
CA PHE A 426 1.50 0.38 48.85
C PHE A 426 2.18 0.81 47.55
N ARG A 427 3.05 1.82 47.61
CA ARG A 427 3.81 2.30 46.44
C ARG A 427 4.78 1.23 45.93
N ASP A 428 5.45 0.52 46.82
CA ASP A 428 6.38 -0.55 46.48
C ASP A 428 5.65 -1.74 45.83
N GLN A 429 4.51 -2.14 46.39
CA GLN A 429 3.69 -3.20 45.80
C GLN A 429 3.18 -2.82 44.41
N LYS A 430 2.77 -1.57 44.24
CA LYS A 430 2.30 -1.06 42.94
C LYS A 430 3.41 -0.99 41.90
N ALA A 431 4.62 -0.62 42.32
CA ALA A 431 5.80 -0.70 41.44
C ALA A 431 6.10 -2.15 41.04
N ALA A 432 5.94 -3.12 41.96
CA ALA A 432 6.09 -4.53 41.64
C ALA A 432 5.01 -5.04 40.67
N ASP A 433 3.76 -4.59 40.81
CA ASP A 433 2.66 -4.93 39.89
C ASP A 433 2.93 -4.43 38.47
N ILE A 434 3.40 -3.17 38.36
CA ILE A 434 3.76 -2.57 37.07
C ILE A 434 4.91 -3.35 36.43
N ALA A 435 6.00 -3.61 37.19
CA ALA A 435 7.14 -4.36 36.67
C ALA A 435 6.76 -5.78 36.24
N TYR A 436 5.84 -6.44 36.96
CA TYR A 436 5.34 -7.76 36.61
C TYR A 436 4.58 -7.73 35.27
N LEU A 437 3.71 -6.74 35.07
CA LEU A 437 2.96 -6.54 33.83
C LEU A 437 3.86 -6.18 32.65
N GLU A 438 4.80 -5.27 32.84
CA GLU A 438 5.79 -4.88 31.83
C GLU A 438 6.58 -6.11 31.37
N THR A 439 7.07 -6.92 32.31
CA THR A 439 7.83 -8.14 31.97
C THR A 439 6.97 -9.18 31.23
N LYS A 440 5.68 -9.37 31.61
CA LYS A 440 4.78 -10.24 30.84
C LYS A 440 4.61 -9.71 29.42
N THR A 441 4.44 -8.39 29.27
CA THR A 441 4.30 -7.72 27.97
C THR A 441 5.56 -7.93 27.12
N ASP A 442 6.76 -7.78 27.69
CA ASP A 442 8.04 -8.04 27.01
C ASP A 442 8.16 -9.49 26.56
N ILE A 443 7.80 -10.46 27.42
CA ILE A 443 7.77 -11.89 27.06
C ILE A 443 6.79 -12.15 25.91
N GLY A 444 5.60 -11.57 25.97
CA GLY A 444 4.59 -11.71 24.93
C GLY A 444 5.02 -11.09 23.60
N ALA A 445 5.61 -9.89 23.64
CA ALA A 445 6.18 -9.23 22.48
C ALA A 445 7.34 -10.04 21.90
N TYR A 446 8.21 -10.62 22.75
CA TYR A 446 9.28 -11.47 22.28
C TYR A 446 8.76 -12.69 21.50
N PHE A 447 7.74 -13.38 22.02
CA PHE A 447 7.12 -14.52 21.36
C PHE A 447 6.42 -14.15 20.04
N ALA A 448 5.52 -13.17 20.09
CA ALA A 448 4.60 -12.88 18.98
C ALA A 448 5.19 -11.92 17.95
N VAL A 449 5.99 -10.95 18.38
CA VAL A 449 6.44 -9.83 17.55
C VAL A 449 7.86 -10.07 17.07
N ILE A 450 8.78 -10.38 17.99
CA ILE A 450 10.20 -10.56 17.64
C ILE A 450 10.41 -11.91 16.94
N LYS A 451 9.81 -12.98 17.47
CA LYS A 451 9.87 -14.32 16.85
C LYS A 451 8.77 -14.58 15.83
N GLY A 452 7.68 -13.80 15.83
CA GLY A 452 6.59 -13.96 14.87
C GLY A 452 5.78 -15.25 15.03
N MET A 453 5.80 -15.90 16.19
CA MET A 453 5.18 -17.22 16.37
C MET A 453 3.68 -17.14 16.66
N SER A 454 2.92 -18.13 16.18
CA SER A 454 1.46 -18.19 16.36
C SER A 454 0.93 -19.47 16.99
N ASP A 455 1.79 -20.44 17.33
CA ASP A 455 1.34 -21.64 18.04
C ASP A 455 0.86 -21.31 19.46
N VAL A 456 -0.41 -21.56 19.69
CA VAL A 456 -1.13 -21.17 20.91
C VAL A 456 -0.70 -22.00 22.12
N ASP A 457 -0.32 -23.26 21.90
CA ASP A 457 0.13 -24.17 22.95
C ASP A 457 1.52 -23.74 23.44
N ASN A 458 2.43 -23.38 22.52
CA ASN A 458 3.75 -22.81 22.82
C ASN A 458 3.62 -21.45 23.52
N ALA A 459 2.68 -20.61 23.08
CA ALA A 459 2.41 -19.32 23.71
C ALA A 459 1.94 -19.45 25.17
N GLY A 460 1.08 -20.43 25.44
CA GLY A 460 0.64 -20.79 26.80
C GLY A 460 1.77 -21.39 27.64
N ALA A 461 2.55 -22.30 27.06
CA ALA A 461 3.69 -22.94 27.72
C ALA A 461 4.76 -21.93 28.13
N ALA A 462 5.09 -20.96 27.27
CA ALA A 462 6.05 -19.90 27.56
C ALA A 462 5.59 -19.02 28.74
N MET A 463 4.36 -18.53 28.70
CA MET A 463 3.84 -17.64 29.76
C MET A 463 3.71 -18.34 31.11
N ALA A 464 3.37 -19.64 31.12
CA ALA A 464 3.27 -20.43 32.34
C ALA A 464 4.61 -20.64 33.07
N LEU A 465 5.75 -20.47 32.39
CA LEU A 465 7.07 -20.56 33.01
C LEU A 465 7.41 -19.32 33.84
N TYR A 466 6.79 -18.18 33.56
CA TYR A 466 7.07 -16.92 34.24
C TYR A 466 6.33 -16.81 35.58
N ASP A 467 7.09 -16.60 36.65
CA ASP A 467 6.58 -16.52 38.02
C ASP A 467 6.83 -15.17 38.72
N GLY A 468 7.33 -14.17 37.96
CA GLY A 468 7.70 -12.86 38.50
C GLY A 468 9.17 -12.71 38.89
N SER A 469 9.96 -13.78 38.84
CA SER A 469 11.39 -13.74 39.15
C SER A 469 12.27 -13.55 37.90
N ALA A 470 13.47 -12.98 38.08
CA ALA A 470 14.43 -12.84 36.98
C ALA A 470 14.94 -14.19 36.43
N GLU A 471 14.95 -15.24 37.26
CA GLU A 471 15.32 -16.60 36.84
C GLU A 471 14.26 -17.20 35.91
N SER A 472 12.98 -16.97 36.20
CA SER A 472 11.91 -17.42 35.31
C SER A 472 11.89 -16.67 33.98
N VAL A 473 12.22 -15.38 33.94
CA VAL A 473 12.42 -14.65 32.66
C VAL A 473 13.45 -15.36 31.78
N THR A 474 14.62 -15.67 32.34
CA THR A 474 15.69 -16.36 31.58
C THR A 474 15.22 -17.73 31.08
N THR A 475 14.50 -18.46 31.92
CA THR A 475 13.94 -19.78 31.57
C THR A 475 12.90 -19.67 30.46
N THR A 476 12.00 -18.68 30.54
CA THR A 476 10.96 -18.42 29.56
C THR A 476 11.56 -18.03 28.21
N VAL A 477 12.49 -17.07 28.16
CA VAL A 477 13.16 -16.65 26.92
C VAL A 477 13.85 -17.83 26.25
N SER A 478 14.58 -18.65 27.02
CA SER A 478 15.22 -19.85 26.47
C SER A 478 14.23 -20.88 25.95
N ALA A 479 13.03 -20.99 26.53
CA ALA A 479 11.98 -21.87 26.02
C ALA A 479 11.39 -21.33 24.70
N ILE A 480 11.14 -20.03 24.63
CA ILE A 480 10.67 -19.34 23.41
C ILE A 480 11.68 -19.52 22.27
N ASP A 481 12.98 -19.38 22.55
CA ASP A 481 14.03 -19.65 21.55
C ASP A 481 14.02 -21.10 21.06
N GLY A 482 13.70 -22.06 21.94
CA GLY A 482 13.53 -23.46 21.57
C GLY A 482 12.34 -23.68 20.64
N PHE A 483 11.18 -23.13 20.99
CA PHE A 483 9.97 -23.20 20.15
C PHE A 483 10.22 -22.56 18.78
N PHE A 484 10.89 -21.42 18.74
CA PHE A 484 11.26 -20.76 17.49
C PHE A 484 12.22 -21.60 16.66
N ALA A 485 13.22 -22.22 17.28
CA ALA A 485 14.13 -23.11 16.58
C ALA A 485 13.39 -24.31 15.96
N ASP A 486 12.40 -24.87 16.66
CA ASP A 486 11.57 -25.96 16.15
C ASP A 486 10.66 -25.49 14.99
N ALA A 487 10.10 -24.28 15.06
CA ALA A 487 9.28 -23.66 14.01
C ALA A 487 10.06 -23.38 12.70
N LEU A 488 11.39 -23.31 12.78
CA LEU A 488 12.27 -23.17 11.60
C LEU A 488 12.60 -24.51 10.93
N VAL A 489 12.39 -25.64 11.61
CA VAL A 489 12.75 -26.96 11.08
C VAL A 489 11.67 -27.44 10.08
N PRO A 490 12.01 -27.88 8.85
CA PRO A 490 11.02 -28.23 7.83
C PRO A 490 9.94 -29.25 8.24
N SER A 491 10.24 -30.19 9.14
CA SER A 491 9.28 -31.19 9.61
C SER A 491 8.27 -30.68 10.63
N THR A 492 8.55 -29.53 11.23
CA THR A 492 7.79 -28.87 12.30
C THR A 492 7.58 -27.40 11.96
N ALA A 493 7.69 -27.06 10.68
CA ALA A 493 7.73 -25.68 10.26
C ALA A 493 6.39 -24.99 10.56
N GLU A 494 6.47 -23.76 11.03
CA GLU A 494 5.31 -22.89 11.27
C GLU A 494 5.41 -21.63 10.42
N PHE A 495 4.27 -21.06 10.04
CA PHE A 495 4.26 -19.74 9.41
C PHE A 495 4.65 -18.68 10.45
N LEU A 496 5.67 -17.87 10.14
CA LEU A 496 6.23 -16.88 11.06
C LEU A 496 5.90 -15.48 10.56
N MET A 497 5.51 -14.59 11.46
CA MET A 497 5.12 -13.21 11.15
C MET A 497 5.85 -12.16 11.99
N PRO A 498 7.20 -12.04 11.96
CA PRO A 498 7.87 -11.05 12.79
C PRO A 498 7.57 -9.60 12.35
N LEU A 499 7.52 -8.68 13.31
CA LEU A 499 7.37 -7.24 13.07
C LEU A 499 8.67 -6.54 13.46
N VAL A 500 9.27 -5.84 12.49
CA VAL A 500 10.59 -5.23 12.64
C VAL A 500 10.48 -3.71 12.61
N GLY A 501 11.18 -3.04 13.52
CA GLY A 501 11.29 -1.57 13.53
C GLY A 501 10.16 -0.82 14.23
N VAL A 502 9.19 -1.54 14.83
CA VAL A 502 8.15 -0.95 15.70
C VAL A 502 8.48 -1.19 17.17
N ILE A 503 8.81 -2.44 17.52
CA ILE A 503 9.24 -2.84 18.86
C ILE A 503 10.67 -3.39 18.77
N ASP A 504 11.54 -2.88 19.63
CA ASP A 504 12.89 -3.42 19.78
C ASP A 504 12.85 -4.72 20.61
N ASP A 505 13.80 -5.63 20.36
CA ASP A 505 13.92 -6.85 21.17
C ASP A 505 14.21 -6.50 22.64
N PRO A 506 13.27 -6.75 23.57
CA PRO A 506 13.42 -6.38 24.97
C PRO A 506 14.50 -7.18 25.69
N PHE A 507 14.96 -8.29 25.10
CA PHE A 507 15.96 -9.19 25.67
C PHE A 507 17.27 -9.22 24.87
N ALA A 508 17.44 -8.32 23.89
CA ALA A 508 18.71 -8.18 23.19
C ALA A 508 19.84 -7.88 24.18
N ALA A 509 20.97 -8.59 24.04
CA ALA A 509 22.16 -8.29 24.83
C ALA A 509 22.73 -6.92 24.40
N GLY A 510 22.59 -5.92 25.27
CA GLY A 510 23.08 -4.56 25.06
C GLY A 510 24.60 -4.40 25.08
#